data_AF-A0A528MWH0-F1
#
_entry.id   AF-A0A528MWH0-F1
#
_cell.length_a   1.000
_cell.length_b   1.000
_cell.length_c   1.000
_cell.angle_alpha   90.00
_cell.angle_beta   90.00
_cell.angle_gamma   90.00
#
_symmetry.space_group_name_H-M   'P 1'
#
loop_
_entity.id
_entity.type
_entity.pdbx_description
1 polymer ?
#
loop_
_entity_poly.entity_id
_entity_poly.type
_entity_poly.pdbx_seq_one_letter_code
_entity_poly.pdbx_strand_id
1 'polypeptide(L)'
;MFYYLSKVFWLLVQPLNVAIILLLVSLLAALVGRKKLFATGSWLAFLILALSTWTSLGALMLNPLEERFPRPPLPEKVDGIVVLGGGMEGALSALRAARPVNMPVVVCNEINAESRAALADNILTMVISTPLAALCRELVGLMAHAIEAGAANAPGQTFLPFDIYLPENI
;
A
#
# COMPACT_ATOMS: atom_id res chain seq x y z
N MET A 1 23.10 3.66 -17.60
CA MET A 1 22.26 4.56 -18.43
C MET A 1 20.78 4.19 -18.42
N PHE A 2 20.40 2.91 -18.30
CA PHE A 2 18.99 2.46 -18.22
C PHE A 2 18.19 3.11 -17.07
N TYR A 3 18.78 3.27 -15.88
CA TYR A 3 18.12 3.91 -14.73
C TYR A 3 17.64 5.34 -15.02
N TYR A 4 18.49 6.16 -15.62
CA TYR A 4 18.14 7.55 -15.96
C TYR A 4 17.09 7.61 -17.08
N LEU A 5 17.24 6.77 -18.12
CA LEU A 5 16.26 6.64 -19.19
C LEU A 5 14.89 6.21 -18.66
N SER A 6 14.85 5.22 -17.77
CA SER A 6 13.62 4.73 -17.12
C SER A 6 12.94 5.82 -16.28
N LYS A 7 13.72 6.62 -15.53
CA LYS A 7 13.18 7.75 -14.74
C LYS A 7 12.58 8.85 -15.61
N VAL A 8 13.28 9.26 -16.66
CA VAL A 8 12.80 10.31 -17.59
C VAL A 8 11.59 9.81 -18.38
N PHE A 9 11.60 8.55 -18.81
CA PHE A 9 10.47 7.93 -19.46
C PHE A 9 9.25 7.86 -18.54
N TRP A 10 9.43 7.39 -17.30
CA TRP A 10 8.33 7.30 -16.33
C TRP A 10 7.75 8.67 -15.97
N LEU A 11 8.60 9.69 -15.88
CA LEU A 11 8.17 11.08 -15.72
C LEU A 11 7.23 11.51 -16.85
N LEU A 12 7.49 11.12 -18.10
CA LEU A 12 6.68 11.51 -19.25
C LEU A 12 5.42 10.65 -19.45
N VAL A 13 5.39 9.42 -18.94
CA VAL A 13 4.29 8.47 -19.19
C VAL A 13 3.22 8.52 -18.08
N GLN A 14 3.58 8.97 -16.87
CA GLN A 14 2.63 9.04 -15.77
C GLN A 14 1.46 9.99 -16.11
N PRO A 15 0.19 9.57 -15.99
CA PRO A 15 -0.97 10.34 -16.44
C PRO A 15 -1.03 11.76 -15.88
N LEU A 16 -0.65 11.93 -14.61
CA LEU A 16 -0.59 13.22 -13.94
C LEU A 16 0.44 14.17 -14.58
N ASN A 17 1.63 13.67 -14.90
CA ASN A 17 2.69 14.47 -15.49
C ASN A 17 2.36 14.85 -16.95
N VAL A 18 1.76 13.94 -17.71
CA VAL A 18 1.25 14.24 -19.06
C VAL A 18 0.23 15.38 -19.01
N ALA A 19 -0.71 15.34 -18.06
CA ALA A 19 -1.70 16.41 -17.89
C ALA A 19 -1.03 17.75 -17.53
N ILE A 20 -0.06 17.76 -16.61
CA ILE A 20 0.69 18.97 -16.23
C ILE A 20 1.46 19.55 -17.42
N ILE A 21 2.15 18.70 -18.20
CA ILE A 21 2.87 19.13 -19.40
C ILE A 21 1.91 19.71 -20.44
N LEU A 22 0.76 19.06 -20.66
CA LEU A 22 -0.27 19.56 -21.59
C LEU A 22 -0.84 20.91 -21.15
N LEU A 23 -1.04 21.13 -19.84
CA LEU A 23 -1.47 22.42 -19.30
C LEU A 23 -0.40 23.52 -19.46
N LEU A 24 0.88 23.18 -19.25
CA LEU A 24 1.99 24.11 -19.49
C LEU A 24 2.08 24.50 -20.96
N VAL A 25 1.98 23.53 -21.87
CA VAL A 25 2.00 23.77 -23.32
C VAL A 25 0.77 24.55 -23.76
N SER A 26 -0.42 24.26 -23.22
CA SER A 26 -1.63 25.01 -23.53
C SER A 26 -1.49 26.47 -23.08
N LEU A 27 -1.00 26.72 -21.86
CA LEU A 27 -0.76 28.06 -21.33
C LEU A 27 0.25 28.86 -22.18
N LEU A 28 1.36 28.24 -22.57
CA LEU A 28 2.33 28.87 -23.47
C LEU A 28 1.72 29.19 -24.84
N ALA A 29 0.86 28.31 -25.39
CA ALA A 29 0.15 28.57 -26.63
C ALA A 29 -0.86 29.72 -26.53
N ALA A 30 -1.43 29.97 -25.34
CA ALA A 30 -2.27 31.13 -25.08
C ALA A 30 -1.47 32.44 -25.14
N LEU A 31 -0.25 32.45 -24.59
CA LEU A 31 0.67 33.61 -24.65
C LEU A 31 1.09 33.96 -26.08
N VAL A 32 1.23 32.96 -26.96
CA VAL A 32 1.57 33.13 -28.39
C VAL A 32 0.32 33.40 -29.26
N GLY A 33 -0.88 33.49 -28.66
CA GLY A 33 -2.12 33.84 -29.35
C GLY A 33 -2.77 32.69 -30.15
N ARG A 34 -2.27 31.45 -30.05
CA ARG A 34 -2.82 30.28 -30.76
C ARG A 34 -3.99 29.65 -29.99
N LYS A 35 -5.14 30.33 -30.01
CA LYS A 35 -6.37 29.94 -29.27
C LYS A 35 -6.81 28.49 -29.46
N LYS A 36 -6.63 27.90 -30.65
CA LYS A 36 -6.99 26.51 -30.93
C LYS A 36 -6.15 25.50 -30.14
N LEU A 37 -4.84 25.72 -30.04
CA LEU A 37 -3.92 24.84 -29.30
C LEU A 37 -4.12 24.93 -27.79
N PHE A 38 -4.46 26.11 -27.29
CA PHE A 38 -4.86 26.29 -25.89
C PHE A 38 -6.13 25.48 -25.58
N ALA A 39 -7.17 25.62 -26.42
CA ALA A 39 -8.43 24.91 -26.22
C ALA A 39 -8.26 23.39 -26.28
N THR A 40 -7.55 22.85 -27.28
CA THR A 40 -7.36 21.40 -27.41
C THR A 40 -6.45 20.83 -26.33
N GLY A 41 -5.35 21.51 -25.98
CA GLY A 41 -4.41 21.07 -24.95
C GLY A 41 -5.04 21.07 -23.55
N SER A 42 -5.76 22.14 -23.20
CA SER A 42 -6.48 22.23 -21.94
C SER A 42 -7.63 21.22 -21.86
N TRP A 43 -8.32 20.95 -22.98
CA TRP A 43 -9.37 19.93 -23.02
C TRP A 43 -8.83 18.51 -22.85
N LEU A 44 -7.74 18.17 -23.53
CA LEU A 44 -7.05 16.88 -23.36
C LEU A 44 -6.53 16.70 -21.93
N ALA A 45 -5.92 17.72 -21.34
CA ALA A 45 -5.45 17.67 -19.97
C ALA A 45 -6.61 17.49 -18.98
N PHE A 46 -7.72 18.23 -19.19
CA PHE A 46 -8.93 18.07 -18.39
C PHE A 46 -9.49 16.64 -18.51
N LEU A 47 -9.57 16.07 -19.72
CA LEU A 47 -10.03 14.69 -19.91
C LEU A 47 -9.13 13.68 -19.20
N ILE A 48 -7.80 13.82 -19.30
CA ILE A 48 -6.86 12.92 -18.62
C ILE A 48 -7.03 13.00 -17.11
N LEU A 49 -7.12 14.21 -16.56
CA LEU A 49 -7.35 14.40 -15.12
C LEU A 49 -8.72 13.87 -14.71
N ALA A 50 -9.79 14.20 -15.43
CA ALA A 50 -11.13 13.74 -15.12
C ALA A 50 -11.26 12.21 -15.20
N LEU A 51 -10.65 11.58 -16.20
CA LEU A 51 -10.59 10.11 -16.27
C LEU A 51 -9.77 9.54 -15.11
N SER A 52 -8.65 10.17 -14.74
CA SER A 52 -7.77 9.65 -13.68
C SER A 52 -8.32 9.89 -12.26
N THR A 53 -9.07 10.97 -12.03
CA THR A 53 -9.55 11.37 -10.69
C THR A 53 -11.01 11.04 -10.44
N TRP A 54 -11.87 11.08 -11.47
CA TRP A 54 -13.31 10.87 -11.32
C TRP A 54 -13.80 9.49 -11.79
N THR A 55 -13.00 8.70 -12.51
CA THR A 55 -13.47 7.40 -12.99
C THR A 55 -12.85 6.22 -12.27
N SER A 56 -13.63 5.14 -12.15
CA SER A 56 -13.20 3.85 -11.63
C SER A 56 -12.43 3.02 -12.66
N LEU A 57 -11.83 3.64 -13.69
CA LEU A 57 -11.13 2.94 -14.76
C LEU A 57 -10.04 2.01 -14.20
N GLY A 58 -9.29 2.47 -13.19
CA GLY A 58 -8.31 1.63 -12.50
C GLY A 58 -8.94 0.39 -11.87
N ALA A 59 -10.07 0.55 -11.18
CA ALA A 59 -10.80 -0.58 -10.58
C ALA A 59 -11.38 -1.52 -11.66
N LEU A 60 -11.88 -0.99 -12.77
CA LEU A 60 -12.36 -1.78 -13.91
C LEU A 60 -11.24 -2.59 -14.57
N MET A 61 -10.01 -2.06 -14.63
CA MET A 61 -8.85 -2.80 -15.14
C MET A 61 -8.32 -3.82 -14.12
N LEU A 62 -8.52 -3.57 -12.82
CA LEU A 62 -8.12 -4.49 -11.75
C LEU A 62 -9.07 -5.69 -11.64
N ASN A 63 -10.38 -5.46 -11.79
CA ASN A 63 -11.41 -6.47 -11.54
C ASN A 63 -11.18 -7.78 -12.34
N PRO A 64 -10.88 -7.75 -13.66
CA PRO A 64 -10.55 -8.98 -14.40
C PRO A 64 -9.33 -9.73 -13.86
N LEU A 65 -8.38 -9.01 -13.26
CA LEU A 65 -7.19 -9.61 -12.65
C LEU A 65 -7.52 -10.23 -11.28
N GLU A 66 -8.44 -9.63 -10.53
CA GLU A 66 -8.93 -10.15 -9.25
C GLU A 66 -9.83 -11.38 -9.44
N GLU A 67 -10.78 -11.32 -10.38
CA GLU A 67 -11.71 -12.41 -10.67
C GLU A 67 -11.06 -13.58 -11.41
N ARG A 68 -9.82 -13.42 -11.89
CA ARG A 68 -9.04 -14.52 -12.48
C ARG A 68 -8.88 -15.70 -11.52
N PHE A 69 -8.93 -15.46 -10.21
CA PHE A 69 -8.87 -16.50 -9.19
C PHE A 69 -10.25 -16.69 -8.55
N PRO A 70 -10.95 -17.82 -8.82
CA PRO A 70 -12.25 -18.07 -8.22
C PRO A 70 -12.10 -18.20 -6.70
N ARG A 71 -12.96 -17.48 -5.96
CA ARG A 71 -12.96 -17.54 -4.49
C ARG A 71 -13.41 -18.93 -4.05
N PRO A 72 -12.66 -19.62 -3.17
CA PRO A 72 -13.09 -20.90 -2.65
C PRO A 72 -14.41 -20.74 -1.86
N PRO A 73 -15.27 -21.77 -1.83
CA PRO A 73 -16.47 -21.74 -1.01
C PRO A 73 -16.09 -21.54 0.46
N LEU A 74 -16.76 -20.61 1.13
CA LEU A 74 -16.52 -20.35 2.55
C LEU A 74 -17.07 -21.54 3.38
N PRO A 75 -16.38 -21.92 4.46
CA PRO A 75 -16.91 -22.92 5.38
C PRO A 75 -18.15 -22.38 6.10
N GLU A 76 -19.08 -23.27 6.46
CA GLU A 76 -20.31 -22.90 7.19
C GLU A 76 -19.99 -22.32 8.59
N LYS A 77 -18.86 -22.71 9.16
CA LYS A 77 -18.38 -22.26 10.47
C LYS A 77 -16.93 -21.79 10.37
N VAL A 78 -16.69 -20.57 10.85
CA VAL A 78 -15.36 -19.97 10.94
C VAL A 78 -15.02 -19.80 12.41
N ASP A 79 -14.09 -20.60 12.90
CA ASP A 79 -13.60 -20.50 14.28
C ASP A 79 -12.43 -19.51 14.43
N GLY A 80 -11.73 -19.21 13.33
CA GLY A 80 -10.61 -18.26 13.34
C GLY A 80 -10.28 -17.67 11.98
N ILE A 81 -9.74 -16.46 11.99
CA ILE A 81 -9.31 -15.69 10.83
C ILE A 81 -7.88 -15.23 11.07
N VAL A 82 -6.98 -15.54 10.14
CA VAL A 82 -5.60 -15.04 10.16
C VAL A 82 -5.42 -14.05 9.01
N VAL A 83 -5.21 -12.78 9.33
CA VAL A 83 -5.00 -11.69 8.37
C VAL A 83 -3.49 -11.46 8.19
N LEU A 84 -2.93 -11.97 7.10
CA LEU A 84 -1.49 -11.98 6.85
C LEU A 84 -0.90 -10.62 6.39
N GLY A 85 -1.77 -9.65 6.05
CA GLY A 85 -1.38 -8.29 5.64
C GLY A 85 -2.23 -7.75 4.48
N GLY A 86 -2.21 -6.43 4.26
CA GLY A 86 -2.85 -5.75 3.11
C GLY A 86 -4.39 -5.67 3.11
N GLY A 87 -5.08 -6.45 3.94
CA GLY A 87 -6.55 -6.51 4.01
C GLY A 87 -7.15 -6.31 5.41
N MET A 88 -6.36 -5.80 6.36
CA MET A 88 -6.75 -5.66 7.77
C MET A 88 -7.93 -4.71 7.98
N GLU A 89 -7.88 -3.50 7.41
CA GLU A 89 -8.97 -2.51 7.45
C GLU A 89 -10.29 -3.12 6.94
N GLY A 90 -10.21 -3.83 5.81
CA GLY A 90 -11.36 -4.51 5.20
C GLY A 90 -11.90 -5.65 6.07
N ALA A 91 -11.03 -6.48 6.64
CA ALA A 91 -11.41 -7.55 7.53
C ALA A 91 -12.09 -7.03 8.80
N LEU A 92 -11.53 -5.97 9.41
CA LEU A 92 -12.07 -5.34 10.60
C LEU A 92 -13.42 -4.68 10.32
N SER A 93 -13.54 -3.97 9.19
CA SER A 93 -14.80 -3.40 8.73
C SER A 93 -15.88 -4.47 8.54
N ALA A 94 -15.53 -5.59 7.89
CA ALA A 94 -16.44 -6.71 7.68
C ALA A 94 -16.89 -7.34 9.00
N LEU A 95 -15.98 -7.54 9.96
CA LEU A 95 -16.31 -8.08 11.29
C LEU A 95 -17.24 -7.14 12.08
N ARG A 96 -16.94 -5.83 12.05
CA ARG A 96 -17.78 -4.79 12.68
C ARG A 96 -19.18 -4.73 12.08
N ALA A 97 -19.30 -4.90 10.77
CA ALA A 97 -20.58 -4.89 10.06
C ALA A 97 -21.37 -6.20 10.27
N ALA A 98 -20.71 -7.35 10.19
CA ALA A 98 -21.34 -8.65 10.30
C ALA A 98 -21.85 -8.95 11.71
N ARG A 99 -21.18 -8.44 12.75
CA ARG A 99 -21.49 -8.69 14.18
C ARG A 99 -21.89 -10.15 14.43
N PRO A 100 -20.99 -11.11 14.14
CA PRO A 100 -21.33 -12.51 14.26
C PRO A 100 -21.70 -12.84 15.72
N VAL A 101 -22.68 -13.72 15.90
CA VAL A 101 -23.13 -14.17 17.23
C VAL A 101 -21.97 -14.74 18.05
N ASN A 102 -21.06 -15.44 17.37
CA ASN A 102 -19.79 -15.91 17.93
C ASN A 102 -18.66 -15.22 17.19
N MET A 103 -17.86 -14.42 17.91
CA MET A 103 -16.67 -13.81 17.35
C MET A 103 -15.61 -14.90 17.10
N PRO A 104 -15.09 -15.04 15.86
CA PRO A 104 -13.96 -15.93 15.59
C PRO A 104 -12.69 -15.38 16.27
N VAL A 105 -11.72 -16.26 16.51
CA VAL A 105 -10.38 -15.83 16.90
C VAL A 105 -9.74 -15.08 15.73
N VAL A 106 -9.38 -13.81 15.91
CA VAL A 106 -8.79 -13.01 14.83
C VAL A 106 -7.36 -12.65 15.18
N VAL A 107 -6.44 -13.12 14.34
CA VAL A 107 -5.02 -12.81 14.42
C VAL A 107 -4.65 -11.96 13.21
N CYS A 108 -3.99 -10.82 13.42
CA CYS A 108 -3.50 -10.01 12.30
C CYS A 108 -2.01 -9.71 12.38
N ASN A 109 -1.46 -9.35 11.22
CA ASN A 109 -0.10 -8.85 11.11
C ASN A 109 -0.06 -7.32 11.19
N GLU A 110 0.86 -6.86 12.02
CA GLU A 110 1.28 -5.52 12.40
C GLU A 110 0.36 -4.70 13.32
N ILE A 111 0.98 -4.23 14.41
CA ILE A 111 0.38 -3.26 15.32
C ILE A 111 0.44 -1.86 14.72
N ASN A 112 -0.72 -1.22 14.59
CA ASN A 112 -0.88 0.17 14.20
C ASN A 112 -2.05 0.79 14.97
N ALA A 113 -2.41 2.03 14.66
CA ALA A 113 -3.50 2.71 15.37
C ALA A 113 -4.84 1.95 15.29
N GLU A 114 -5.14 1.33 14.15
CA GLU A 114 -6.38 0.62 13.93
C GLU A 114 -6.40 -0.76 14.59
N SER A 115 -5.34 -1.58 14.43
CA SER A 115 -5.27 -2.89 15.09
C SER A 115 -5.16 -2.76 16.61
N ARG A 116 -4.51 -1.72 17.12
CA ARG A 116 -4.52 -1.38 18.55
C ARG A 116 -5.92 -1.05 19.07
N ALA A 117 -6.68 -0.23 18.34
CA ALA A 117 -8.06 0.06 18.70
C ALA A 117 -8.93 -1.20 18.63
N ALA A 118 -8.72 -2.05 17.64
CA ALA A 118 -9.47 -3.29 17.49
C ALA A 118 -9.15 -4.34 18.57
N LEU A 119 -7.92 -4.37 19.10
CA LEU A 119 -7.57 -5.13 20.30
C LEU A 119 -8.31 -4.58 21.53
N ALA A 120 -8.37 -3.25 21.70
CA ALA A 120 -9.11 -2.62 22.79
C ALA A 120 -10.62 -2.91 22.72
N ASP A 121 -11.17 -2.94 21.51
CA ASP A 121 -12.57 -3.28 21.24
C ASP A 121 -12.87 -4.80 21.36
N ASN A 122 -11.86 -5.64 21.66
CA ASN A 122 -11.95 -7.11 21.66
C ASN A 122 -12.44 -7.70 20.32
N ILE A 123 -12.20 -6.99 19.22
CA ILE A 123 -12.48 -7.49 17.87
C ILE A 123 -11.31 -8.34 17.36
N LEU A 124 -10.08 -7.91 17.67
CA LEU A 124 -8.89 -8.72 17.45
C LEU A 124 -8.55 -9.49 18.72
N THR A 125 -8.08 -10.72 18.55
CA THR A 125 -7.61 -11.56 19.66
C THR A 125 -6.11 -11.40 19.88
N MET A 126 -5.33 -11.27 18.80
CA MET A 126 -3.88 -11.16 18.87
C MET A 126 -3.33 -10.44 17.64
N VAL A 127 -2.25 -9.69 17.84
CA VAL A 127 -1.46 -9.10 16.75
C VAL A 127 -0.04 -9.60 16.85
N ILE A 128 0.48 -10.15 15.76
CA ILE A 128 1.89 -10.49 15.60
C ILE A 128 2.54 -9.34 14.86
N SER A 129 3.57 -8.75 15.43
CA SER A 129 4.23 -7.56 14.87
C SER A 129 5.71 -7.79 14.65
N THR A 130 6.22 -7.13 13.61
CA THR A 130 7.66 -7.06 13.37
C THR A 130 8.30 -6.22 14.50
N PRO A 131 9.42 -6.69 15.10
CA PRO A 131 10.13 -5.98 16.16
C PRO A 131 10.95 -4.82 15.58
N LEU A 132 10.26 -3.81 15.02
CA LEU A 132 10.85 -2.81 14.14
C LEU A 132 12.03 -2.10 14.78
N ALA A 133 11.95 -1.78 16.07
CA ALA A 133 13.02 -1.11 16.80
C ALA A 133 14.28 -2.00 16.93
N ALA A 134 14.10 -3.29 17.22
CA ALA A 134 15.22 -4.24 17.28
C ALA A 134 15.80 -4.49 15.89
N LEU A 135 14.94 -4.67 14.88
CA LEU A 135 15.32 -4.85 13.48
C LEU A 135 16.16 -3.69 12.96
N CYS A 136 15.73 -2.45 13.18
CA CYS A 136 16.46 -1.26 12.75
C CYS A 136 17.81 -1.14 13.47
N ARG A 137 17.86 -1.39 14.78
CA ARG A 137 19.12 -1.34 15.54
C ARG A 137 20.12 -2.39 15.06
N GLU A 138 19.66 -3.63 14.88
CA GLU A 138 20.48 -4.72 14.39
C GLU A 138 21.01 -4.44 12.98
N LEU A 139 20.14 -4.01 12.07
CA LEU A 139 20.51 -3.65 10.71
C LEU A 139 21.59 -2.56 10.68
N VAL A 140 21.39 -1.48 11.44
CA VAL A 140 22.37 -0.38 11.51
C VAL A 140 23.69 -0.84 12.13
N GLY A 141 23.64 -1.69 13.15
CA GLY A 141 24.83 -2.29 13.75
C GLY A 141 25.62 -3.14 12.75
N LEU A 142 24.94 -3.99 11.99
CA LEU A 142 25.55 -4.81 10.94
C LEU A 142 26.15 -3.95 9.81
N MET A 143 25.49 -2.86 9.42
CA MET A 143 26.02 -1.92 8.44
C MET A 143 27.32 -1.25 8.93
N ALA A 144 27.35 -0.78 10.18
CA ALA A 144 28.55 -0.18 10.77
C ALA A 144 29.70 -1.20 10.83
N HIS A 145 29.42 -2.42 11.31
CA HIS A 145 30.41 -3.50 11.36
C HIS A 145 30.95 -3.88 9.98
N ALA A 146 30.09 -3.93 8.96
CA ALA A 146 30.51 -4.22 7.59
C ALA A 146 31.43 -3.13 7.00
N ILE A 147 31.25 -1.87 7.41
CA ILE A 147 32.11 -0.75 7.02
C ILE A 147 33.47 -0.83 7.73
N GLU A 148 33.49 -1.15 9.03
CA GLU A 148 34.71 -1.17 9.85
C GLU A 148 35.55 -2.44 9.65
N ALA A 149 34.91 -3.61 9.66
CA ALA A 149 35.55 -4.92 9.63
C ALA A 149 35.48 -5.63 8.26
N GLY A 150 34.78 -5.05 7.28
CA GLY A 150 34.54 -5.62 5.96
C GLY A 150 33.38 -6.61 5.91
N ALA A 151 32.64 -6.62 4.81
CA ALA A 151 31.40 -7.39 4.64
C ALA A 151 31.55 -8.92 4.80
N ALA A 152 32.74 -9.47 4.57
CA ALA A 152 33.02 -10.90 4.74
C ALA A 152 33.01 -11.36 6.21
N ASN A 153 33.14 -10.41 7.15
CA ASN A 153 33.18 -10.65 8.59
C ASN A 153 31.85 -10.33 9.29
N ALA A 154 30.80 -10.01 8.53
CA ALA A 154 29.46 -9.79 9.05
C ALA A 154 28.68 -11.11 9.17
N PRO A 155 27.89 -11.31 10.25
CA PRO A 155 26.96 -12.43 10.36
C PRO A 155 26.03 -12.53 9.15
N GLY A 156 25.89 -13.71 8.56
CA GLY A 156 25.03 -13.90 7.38
C GLY A 156 23.52 -13.85 7.68
N GLN A 157 23.12 -14.12 8.92
CA GLN A 157 21.72 -14.10 9.35
C GLN A 157 21.61 -13.80 10.85
N THR A 158 20.70 -12.90 11.22
CA THR A 158 20.29 -12.65 12.61
C THR A 158 18.82 -13.05 12.78
N PHE A 159 18.50 -13.73 13.89
CA PHE A 159 17.12 -14.04 14.28
C PHE A 159 16.63 -13.03 15.31
N LEU A 160 15.51 -12.39 15.03
CA LEU A 160 14.84 -11.48 15.95
C LEU A 160 13.49 -12.07 16.37
N PRO A 161 13.13 -12.02 17.66
CA PRO A 161 11.81 -12.45 18.12
C PRO A 161 10.75 -11.47 17.62
N PHE A 162 9.60 -11.98 17.17
CA PHE A 162 8.44 -11.13 16.88
C PHE A 162 7.78 -10.66 18.16
N ASP A 163 7.13 -9.49 18.11
CA ASP A 163 6.36 -8.95 19.21
C ASP A 163 4.92 -9.48 19.14
N ILE A 164 4.33 -9.78 20.30
CA ILE A 164 2.94 -10.24 20.41
C ILE A 164 2.14 -9.22 21.22
N TYR A 165 1.05 -8.74 20.64
CA TYR A 165 0.10 -7.88 21.31
C TYR A 165 -1.23 -8.59 21.49
N LEU A 166 -1.78 -8.47 22.71
CA LEU A 166 -3.06 -8.97 23.15
C LEU A 166 -3.83 -7.81 23.79
N PRO A 167 -5.16 -7.90 23.96
CA PRO A 167 -5.94 -6.86 24.62
C PRO A 167 -5.40 -6.48 26.01
N GLU A 168 -4.72 -7.40 26.70
CA GLU A 168 -4.19 -7.19 28.04
C GLU A 168 -2.84 -6.44 28.07
N ASN A 169 -2.13 -6.31 26.95
CA ASN A 169 -0.76 -5.77 26.91
C ASN A 169 -0.55 -4.58 25.95
N ILE A 170 -1.65 -4.03 25.40
CA ILE A 170 -1.59 -2.85 24.52
C ILE A 170 -1.38 -1.54 25.26
#